data_AF-A0A3D0ZRY1-F1
#
_entry.id   AF-A0A3D0ZRY1-F1
#
_cell.length_a   1.000
_cell.length_b   1.000
_cell.length_c   1.000
_cell.angle_alpha   90.00
_cell.angle_beta   90.00
_cell.angle_gamma   90.00
#
_symmetry.space_group_name_H-M   'P 1'
#
loop_
_entity.id
_entity.type
_entity.pdbx_description
1 polymer ?
#
loop_
_entity_poly.entity_id
_entity_poly.type
_entity_poly.pdbx_seq_one_letter_code
_entity_poly.pdbx_strand_id
1 'polypeptide(L)'
;MKINFAGPEDLSRAMKLGEKNHVFEGQHYTVDAERNTITFHPEYETEQQRFIKALRRIRFAHDYKQICYSTIADPEPEQKYAY
;
A
#
# COMPACT_ATOMS: atom_id res chain seq x y z
N MET A 1 -5.06 -3.20 8.80
CA MET A 1 -5.37 -3.07 7.36
C MET A 1 -4.34 -3.84 6.53
N LYS A 2 -4.71 -4.51 5.44
CA LYS A 2 -3.80 -5.33 4.63
C LYS A 2 -3.71 -4.80 3.20
N ILE A 3 -2.49 -4.69 2.66
CA ILE A 3 -2.22 -4.22 1.30
C ILE A 3 -1.52 -5.34 0.53
N ASN A 4 -2.18 -5.88 -0.49
CA ASN A 4 -1.60 -6.84 -1.42
C ASN A 4 -1.02 -6.10 -2.62
N PHE A 5 0.16 -6.51 -3.06
CA PHE A 5 0.80 -6.00 -4.27
C PHE A 5 0.72 -7.05 -5.38
N ALA A 6 0.60 -6.59 -6.62
CA ALA A 6 0.46 -7.49 -7.77
C ALA A 6 1.71 -8.35 -8.00
N GLY A 7 2.88 -7.88 -7.57
CA GLY A 7 4.13 -8.63 -7.64
C GLY A 7 5.23 -8.08 -6.74
N PRO A 8 6.39 -8.77 -6.72
CA PRO A 8 7.53 -8.39 -5.88
C PRO A 8 8.18 -7.07 -6.29
N GLU A 9 8.07 -6.69 -7.57
CA GLU A 9 8.51 -5.37 -8.03
C GLU A 9 7.67 -4.23 -7.43
N ASP A 10 6.35 -4.39 -7.39
CA ASP A 10 5.43 -3.42 -6.81
C ASP A 10 5.64 -3.31 -5.29
N LEU A 11 5.83 -4.45 -4.61
CA LEU A 11 6.19 -4.49 -3.21
C LEU A 11 7.50 -3.74 -2.95
N SER A 12 8.55 -4.02 -3.74
CA SER A 12 9.85 -3.37 -3.59
C SER A 12 9.75 -1.85 -3.79
N ARG A 13 8.95 -1.40 -4.75
CA ARG A 13 8.70 0.04 -4.98
C ARG A 13 7.91 0.66 -3.84
N ALA A 14 6.89 -0.03 -3.33
CA ALA A 14 6.11 0.42 -2.19
C ALA A 14 6.96 0.54 -0.92
N MET A 15 7.88 -0.41 -0.70
CA MET A 15 8.85 -0.38 0.39
C MET A 15 9.79 0.84 0.28
N LYS A 16 10.37 1.08 -0.90
CA LYS A 16 11.18 2.30 -1.14
C LYS A 16 10.39 3.59 -0.92
N LEU A 17 9.10 3.58 -1.28
CA LEU A 17 8.24 4.74 -1.09
C LEU A 17 7.98 5.03 0.39
N GLY A 18 7.66 4.00 1.16
CA GLY A 18 7.38 4.18 2.59
C GLY A 18 8.62 4.54 3.38
N GLU A 19 9.80 4.05 2.98
CA GLU A 19 11.09 4.50 3.53
C GLU A 19 11.31 5.99 3.28
N LYS A 20 11.13 6.45 2.02
CA LYS A 20 11.26 7.87 1.65
C LYS A 20 10.24 8.79 2.37
N ASN A 21 9.07 8.27 2.70
CA ASN A 21 8.01 9.03 3.38
C ASN A 21 8.00 8.81 4.90
N HIS A 22 9.03 8.18 5.46
CA HIS A 22 9.13 7.95 6.91
C HIS A 22 7.94 7.18 7.50
N VAL A 23 7.28 6.36 6.68
CA VAL A 23 6.10 5.55 7.08
C VAL A 23 6.52 4.35 7.92
N PHE A 24 7.73 3.85 7.68
CA PHE A 24 8.25 2.63 8.27
C PHE A 24 9.19 2.86 9.48
N GLU A 25 9.33 4.10 9.94
CA GLU A 25 10.22 4.42 11.07
C GLU A 25 9.75 3.86 12.41
N GLY A 26 8.50 3.40 12.50
CA GLY A 26 8.01 2.60 13.61
C GLY A 26 7.62 1.21 13.12
N GLN A 27 7.88 0.18 13.94
CA GLN A 27 7.51 -1.23 13.70
C GLN A 27 5.98 -1.42 13.76
N HIS A 28 5.25 -0.70 12.92
CA HIS A 28 3.80 -0.62 12.89
C HIS A 28 3.23 -1.39 11.69
N TYR A 29 4.07 -2.20 11.04
CA TYR A 29 3.75 -2.96 9.85
C TYR A 29 4.51 -4.30 9.83
N THR A 30 3.92 -5.27 9.16
CA THR A 30 4.49 -6.59 8.89
C THR A 30 4.55 -6.77 7.38
N VAL A 31 5.71 -7.15 6.86
CA VAL A 31 5.90 -7.41 5.42
C VAL A 31 5.97 -8.91 5.21
N ASP A 32 5.09 -9.40 4.34
CA ASP A 32 5.08 -10.78 3.88
C ASP A 32 5.54 -10.77 2.41
N ALA A 33 6.83 -11.05 2.20
CA ALA A 33 7.44 -11.01 0.88
C ALA A 33 6.98 -12.16 -0.02
N GLU A 34 6.62 -13.31 0.56
CA GLU A 34 6.13 -14.48 -0.17
C GLU A 34 4.76 -14.21 -0.79
N ARG A 35 3.90 -13.50 -0.07
CA ARG A 35 2.55 -13.14 -0.51
C ARG A 35 2.46 -11.72 -1.06
N ASN A 36 3.60 -11.04 -1.22
CA ASN A 36 3.69 -9.66 -1.65
C ASN A 36 2.71 -8.75 -0.90
N THR A 37 2.69 -8.84 0.43
CA THR A 37 1.70 -8.18 1.26
C THR A 37 2.37 -7.32 2.33
N ILE A 38 1.83 -6.14 2.59
CA ILE A 38 2.11 -5.36 3.80
C ILE A 38 0.85 -5.31 4.68
N THR A 39 0.98 -5.70 5.95
CA THR A 39 -0.08 -5.62 6.95
C THR A 39 0.27 -4.54 7.96
N PHE A 40 -0.62 -3.59 8.19
CA PHE A 40 -0.41 -2.54 9.18
C PHE A 40 -1.23 -2.81 10.44
N HIS A 41 -0.63 -2.53 11.60
CA HIS A 41 -1.27 -2.61 12.90
C HIS A 41 -2.36 -1.53 13.02
N PRO A 42 -3.58 -1.88 13.45
CA PRO A 42 -4.73 -0.97 13.47
C PRO A 42 -4.52 0.26 14.37
N GLU A 43 -3.63 0.17 15.35
CA GLU A 43 -3.27 1.25 16.27
C GLU A 43 -2.57 2.44 15.58
N TYR A 44 -2.09 2.24 14.34
CA TYR A 44 -1.29 3.22 13.58
C TYR A 44 -2.01 3.66 12.29
N GLU A 45 -3.29 3.99 12.40
CA GLU A 45 -4.13 4.41 11.26
C GLU A 45 -3.59 5.67 10.56
N THR A 46 -2.98 6.59 11.30
CA THR A 46 -2.41 7.83 10.73
C THR A 46 -1.27 7.52 9.74
N GLU A 47 -0.39 6.58 10.08
CA GLU A 47 0.72 6.17 9.23
C GLU A 47 0.22 5.37 8.02
N GLN A 48 -0.81 4.54 8.22
CA GLN A 48 -1.50 3.82 7.14
C GLN A 48 -2.05 4.79 6.09
N GLN A 49 -2.80 5.81 6.52
CA GLN A 49 -3.39 6.81 5.64
C GLN A 49 -2.30 7.60 4.89
N ARG A 50 -1.19 7.95 5.55
CA ARG A 50 -0.03 8.59 4.90
C ARG A 50 0.57 7.70 3.81
N PHE A 51 0.72 6.41 4.08
CA PHE A 51 1.25 5.45 3.11
C PHE A 51 0.34 5.29 1.90
N ILE A 52 -0.96 5.10 2.12
CA ILE A 52 -1.95 4.98 1.04
C ILE A 52 -2.00 6.25 0.21
N LYS A 53 -1.91 7.43 0.85
CA LYS A 53 -1.85 8.72 0.16
C LYS A 53 -0.58 8.83 -0.69
N ALA A 54 0.56 8.36 -0.20
CA ALA A 54 1.81 8.33 -0.97
C ALA A 54 1.69 7.38 -2.18
N LEU A 55 1.15 6.17 -1.99
CA LEU A 55 0.90 5.20 -3.06
C LEU A 55 -0.04 5.76 -4.14
N ARG A 56 -1.13 6.42 -3.74
CA ARG A 56 -2.05 7.10 -4.67
C ARG A 56 -1.33 8.22 -5.43
N ARG A 57 -0.49 9.01 -4.78
CA ARG A 57 0.28 10.09 -5.43
C ARG A 57 1.18 9.56 -6.55
N ILE A 58 1.81 8.41 -6.34
CA ILE A 58 2.65 7.76 -7.35
C ILE A 58 1.84 7.23 -8.52
N ARG A 59 0.62 6.73 -8.28
CA ARG A 59 -0.28 6.28 -9.37
C ARG A 59 -0.55 7.38 -10.41
N PHE A 60 -0.48 8.65 -10.02
CA PHE A 60 -0.70 9.82 -10.87
C PHE A 60 0.59 10.53 -11.30
N ALA A 61 1.77 10.09 -10.82
CA ALA A 61 3.04 10.71 -11.19
C ALA A 61 3.53 10.13 -12.52
N HIS A 62 3.60 10.97 -13.55
CA HIS A 62 3.96 10.61 -14.94
C HIS A 62 5.38 10.02 -15.08
N ASP A 63 6.22 10.16 -14.05
CA ASP A 63 7.63 9.75 -14.03
C ASP A 63 7.88 8.44 -13.25
N TYR A 64 6.91 7.99 -12.45
CA TYR A 64 7.05 6.77 -11.66
C TYR A 64 6.24 5.64 -12.28
N LYS A 65 6.89 4.48 -12.48
CA LYS A 65 6.18 3.25 -12.86
C LYS A 65 5.08 2.97 -11.83
N GLN A 66 3.85 2.86 -12.31
CA GLN A 66 2.65 2.64 -11.50
C GLN A 66 2.85 1.47 -10.52
N ILE A 67 2.46 1.66 -9.26
CA ILE A 67 2.46 0.60 -8.24
C ILE A 67 1.07 -0.02 -8.22
N CYS A 68 0.98 -1.30 -8.57
CA CYS A 68 -0.28 -2.04 -8.56
C CYS A 68 -0.49 -2.68 -7.18
N TYR A 69 -1.54 -2.23 -6.48
CA TYR A 69 -1.89 -2.75 -5.16
C TYR A 69 -3.41 -2.79 -4.95
N SER A 70 -3.84 -3.70 -4.08
CA SER A 70 -5.21 -3.86 -3.61
C SER A 70 -5.22 -3.82 -2.09
N THR A 71 -6.04 -2.94 -1.53
CA THR A 71 -6.24 -2.86 -0.09
C THR A 71 -7.35 -3.82 0.30
N ILE A 72 -7.02 -4.87 1.05
CA ILE A 72 -8.01 -5.66 1.78
C ILE A 72 -8.21 -4.95 3.11
N ALA A 73 -9.08 -3.94 3.09
CA ALA A 73 -9.91 -3.68 4.24
C ALA A 73 -11.02 -4.74 4.20
N ASP A 74 -11.47 -5.24 5.36
CA ASP A 74 -12.68 -6.07 5.43
C ASP A 74 -13.82 -5.49 4.54
N PRO A 75 -14.63 -6.35 3.92
CA PRO A 75 -15.27 -6.08 2.62
C PRO A 75 -16.36 -5.00 2.71
N GLU A 76 -16.24 -3.95 1.92
CA GLU A 76 -17.40 -3.37 1.24
C GLU A 76 -17.21 -3.53 -0.29
N PRO A 77 -18.07 -4.28 -0.97
CA PRO A 77 -18.02 -4.43 -2.41
C PRO A 77 -18.73 -3.25 -3.06
N GLU A 78 -17.99 -2.24 -3.52
CA GLU A 78 -18.54 -1.31 -4.50
C GLU A 78 -17.59 -1.10 -5.68
N GLN A 79 -17.49 -2.15 -6.50
CA GLN A 79 -17.37 -1.97 -7.95
C GLN A 79 -18.76 -2.17 -8.57
N LYS A 80 -19.62 -1.17 -8.42
CA LYS A 80 -20.73 -0.97 -9.36
C LYS A 80 -20.12 -0.53 -10.69
N TYR A 81 -19.81 -1.49 -11.55
CA TYR A 81 -19.75 -1.21 -12.98
C TYR A 81 -21.20 -0.98 -13.44
N ALA A 82 -21.56 0.29 -13.62
CA ALA A 82 -22.76 0.66 -14.34
C ALA A 82 -22.56 0.27 -15.82
N TYR A 83 -23.48 -0.52 -16.36
CA TYR A 83 -23.73 -0.66 -17.79
C TYR A 83 -25.23 -0.72 -18.03
#